data_AF-A0A7J8D5D8-F1
#
_entry.id   AF-A0A7J8D5D8-F1
#
_cell.length_a   1.000
_cell.length_b   1.000
_cell.length_c   1.000
_cell.angle_alpha   90.00
_cell.angle_beta   90.00
_cell.angle_gamma   90.00
#
_symmetry.space_group_name_H-M   'P 1'
#
loop_
_entity.id
_entity.type
_entity.pdbx_description
1 polymer ?
#
loop_
_entity_poly.entity_id
_entity_poly.type
_entity_poly.pdbx_seq_one_letter_code
_entity_poly.pdbx_strand_id
1 'polypeptide(L)'
;MALTESALSQHGLSKVVYSGPHPQREMLTAQNRFEVLTFLLLCYNATLTYMPSVSLQSLCQICSRISVCGYPRQHVRKYKGVSSRIPVSSGFMVQMLTGIYFAFYNGEWDLAQKALDDIIYRAQLELYPEPLLVANAIKASLPHGPMKSSKEGTRCIQVEITPTSSRISRNAVTSMSIRGHRWKRHGKK
;
A
#
# COMPACT_ATOMS: atom_id res chain seq x y z
N MET A 1 -28.16 6.80 9.71
CA MET A 1 -28.99 5.72 9.15
C MET A 1 -28.10 4.85 8.26
N ALA A 2 -27.49 3.81 8.83
CA ALA A 2 -26.64 2.81 8.16
C ALA A 2 -26.49 1.56 9.07
N LEU A 3 -27.58 1.18 9.75
CA LEU A 3 -27.59 0.11 10.76
C LEU A 3 -28.60 -0.98 10.38
N THR A 4 -28.67 -1.35 9.10
CA THR A 4 -29.35 -2.58 8.71
C THR A 4 -28.29 -3.68 8.61
N GLU A 5 -28.43 -4.71 9.43
CA GLU A 5 -27.60 -5.93 9.44
C GLU A 5 -27.38 -6.50 8.02
N SER A 6 -28.38 -6.31 7.14
CA SER A 6 -28.39 -6.67 5.72
C SER A 6 -27.31 -5.99 4.87
N ALA A 7 -26.85 -4.79 5.24
CA ALA A 7 -25.81 -4.05 4.50
C ALA A 7 -24.39 -4.44 4.96
N LEU A 8 -24.24 -4.81 6.25
CA LEU A 8 -22.99 -5.37 6.78
C LEU A 8 -22.78 -6.83 6.36
N SER A 9 -23.87 -7.59 6.11
CA SER A 9 -23.80 -9.02 5.79
C SER A 9 -23.33 -9.33 4.36
N GLN A 10 -23.36 -8.38 3.42
CA GLN A 10 -23.03 -8.67 2.01
C GLN A 10 -21.54 -8.99 1.78
N HIS A 11 -20.64 -8.57 2.67
CA HIS A 11 -19.21 -8.90 2.58
C HIS A 11 -18.58 -9.45 3.87
N GLY A 12 -19.32 -9.52 4.99
CA GLY A 12 -18.77 -9.84 6.31
C GLY A 12 -18.11 -11.22 6.46
N LEU A 13 -18.34 -12.16 5.52
CA LEU A 13 -17.76 -13.51 5.53
C LEU A 13 -16.93 -13.84 4.29
N SER A 14 -16.77 -12.91 3.34
CA SER A 14 -16.07 -13.18 2.08
C SER A 14 -14.56 -13.00 2.23
N LYS A 15 -13.80 -14.07 2.01
CA LYS A 15 -12.34 -13.98 1.85
C LYS A 15 -12.03 -13.53 0.42
N VAL A 16 -11.33 -12.40 0.29
CA VAL A 16 -10.89 -11.88 -1.00
C VAL A 16 -9.39 -12.13 -1.18
N VAL A 17 -9.01 -12.56 -2.38
CA VAL A 17 -7.60 -12.71 -2.75
C VAL A 17 -7.18 -11.45 -3.49
N TYR A 18 -6.23 -10.71 -2.90
CA TYR A 18 -5.70 -9.47 -3.48
C TYR A 18 -4.35 -9.67 -4.17
N SER A 19 -3.70 -10.84 -3.97
CA SER A 19 -2.43 -11.21 -4.59
C SER A 19 -2.27 -12.73 -4.59
N GLY A 20 -2.04 -13.31 -5.77
CA GLY A 20 -1.72 -14.72 -5.96
C GLY A 20 -2.91 -15.63 -6.31
N PRO A 21 -2.67 -16.92 -6.57
CA PRO A 21 -1.35 -17.60 -6.58
C PRO A 21 -0.46 -17.15 -7.76
N HIS A 22 0.84 -16.99 -7.52
CA HIS A 22 1.81 -16.58 -8.53
C HIS A 22 2.61 -17.79 -9.03
N PRO A 23 2.69 -18.06 -10.35
CA PRO A 23 3.50 -19.16 -10.88
C PRO A 23 4.99 -18.85 -10.78
N GLN A 24 5.81 -19.88 -10.60
CA GLN A 24 7.26 -19.76 -10.71
C GLN A 24 7.63 -19.34 -12.14
N ARG A 25 8.60 -18.42 -12.26
CA ARG A 25 9.13 -17.93 -13.53
C ARG A 25 10.62 -18.25 -13.59
N GLU A 26 11.06 -18.96 -14.62
CA GLU A 26 12.48 -19.28 -14.84
C GLU A 26 13.27 -18.11 -15.43
N MET A 27 12.59 -17.23 -16.19
CA MET A 27 13.20 -16.09 -16.86
C MET A 27 12.29 -14.85 -16.80
N LEU A 28 12.91 -13.67 -16.68
CA LEU A 28 12.23 -12.38 -16.83
C LEU A 28 12.04 -12.04 -18.30
N THR A 29 10.78 -11.88 -18.72
CA THR A 29 10.37 -11.50 -20.06
C THR A 29 9.64 -10.15 -20.03
N ALA A 30 9.46 -9.51 -21.18
CA ALA A 30 8.74 -8.25 -21.26
C ALA A 30 7.29 -8.34 -20.74
N GLN A 31 6.66 -9.53 -20.85
CA GLN A 31 5.29 -9.80 -20.41
C GLN A 31 5.22 -9.96 -18.89
N ASN A 32 6.08 -10.80 -18.30
CA ASN A 32 5.97 -11.14 -16.88
C ASN A 32 6.70 -10.17 -15.94
N ARG A 33 7.62 -9.33 -16.45
CA ARG A 33 8.49 -8.51 -15.62
C ARG A 33 7.74 -7.62 -14.63
N PHE A 34 6.60 -7.05 -15.02
CA PHE A 34 5.83 -6.19 -14.12
C PHE A 34 4.94 -6.95 -13.15
N GLU A 35 4.56 -8.19 -13.45
CA GLU A 35 3.92 -9.06 -12.44
C GLU A 35 4.93 -9.36 -11.33
N VAL A 36 6.14 -9.76 -11.71
CA VAL A 36 7.23 -10.06 -10.78
C VAL A 36 7.65 -8.82 -9.98
N LEU A 37 7.90 -7.70 -10.65
CA LEU A 37 8.30 -6.45 -9.98
C LEU A 37 7.20 -5.93 -9.03
N THR A 38 5.93 -6.03 -9.40
CA THR A 38 4.79 -5.68 -8.52
C THR A 38 4.78 -6.56 -7.27
N PHE A 39 4.98 -7.86 -7.42
CA PHE A 39 5.03 -8.76 -6.27
C PHE A 39 6.24 -8.48 -5.37
N LEU A 40 7.42 -8.23 -5.94
CA LEU A 40 8.61 -7.85 -5.17
C LEU A 40 8.39 -6.53 -4.40
N LEU A 41 7.74 -5.55 -5.02
CA LEU A 41 7.41 -4.28 -4.37
C LEU A 41 6.34 -4.47 -3.28
N LEU A 42 5.39 -5.39 -3.47
CA LEU A 42 4.45 -5.79 -2.43
C LEU A 42 5.19 -6.41 -1.22
N CYS A 43 6.19 -7.27 -1.45
CA CYS A 43 7.03 -7.81 -0.37
C CYS A 43 7.82 -6.71 0.36
N TYR A 44 8.34 -5.72 -0.36
CA TYR A 44 8.95 -4.54 0.24
C TYR A 44 7.94 -3.78 1.11
N ASN A 45 6.72 -3.56 0.61
CA ASN A 45 5.65 -2.88 1.33
C ASN A 45 5.24 -3.61 2.63
N ALA A 46 5.31 -4.94 2.65
CA ALA A 46 5.03 -5.73 3.85
C ALA A 46 6.04 -5.53 5.00
N THR A 47 7.20 -4.93 4.73
CA THR A 47 8.30 -4.77 5.71
C THR A 47 8.76 -3.31 5.88
N LEU A 48 7.96 -2.34 5.43
CA LEU A 48 8.28 -0.90 5.49
C LEU A 48 8.70 -0.41 6.89
N THR A 49 8.08 -0.94 7.94
CA THR A 49 8.41 -0.60 9.34
C THR A 49 9.85 -0.94 9.73
N TYR A 50 10.51 -1.87 9.04
CA TYR A 50 11.90 -2.27 9.30
C TYR A 50 12.89 -1.60 8.35
N MET A 51 12.40 -0.92 7.31
CA MET A 51 13.27 -0.27 6.33
C MET A 51 13.93 0.98 6.93
N PRO A 52 15.22 1.24 6.67
CA PRO A 52 15.89 2.47 7.08
C PRO A 52 15.45 3.67 6.21
N SER A 53 15.62 4.89 6.70
CA SER A 53 15.23 6.11 5.96
C SER A 53 15.89 6.21 4.58
N VAL A 54 17.15 5.77 4.43
CA VAL A 54 17.84 5.72 3.13
C VAL A 54 17.10 4.85 2.11
N SER A 55 16.49 3.75 2.57
CA SER A 55 15.66 2.89 1.73
C SER A 55 14.40 3.65 1.24
N LEU A 56 13.70 4.35 2.14
CA LEU A 56 12.53 5.16 1.78
C LEU A 56 12.88 6.33 0.83
N GLN A 57 14.02 6.99 1.07
CA GLN A 57 14.54 8.04 0.19
C GLN A 57 14.78 7.50 -1.22
N SER A 58 15.48 6.37 -1.33
CA SER A 58 15.74 5.72 -2.61
C SER A 58 14.45 5.29 -3.32
N LEU A 59 13.48 4.74 -2.58
CA LEU A 59 12.17 4.39 -3.10
C LEU A 59 11.49 5.61 -3.73
N CYS A 60 11.37 6.72 -2.97
CA CYS A 60 10.73 7.94 -3.46
C CYS A 60 11.43 8.49 -4.70
N GLN A 61 12.76 8.55 -4.69
CA GLN A 61 13.54 9.03 -5.83
C GLN A 61 13.37 8.15 -7.07
N ILE A 62 13.37 6.82 -6.91
CA ILE A 62 13.20 5.86 -8.00
C ILE A 62 11.78 5.92 -8.54
N CYS A 63 10.76 5.93 -7.69
CA CYS A 63 9.36 6.07 -8.10
C CYS A 63 9.13 7.34 -8.92
N SER A 64 9.68 8.48 -8.47
CA SER A 64 9.64 9.74 -9.21
C SER A 64 10.34 9.62 -10.58
N ARG A 65 11.58 9.10 -10.61
CA ARG A 65 12.35 8.92 -11.85
C ARG A 65 11.65 8.01 -12.85
N ILE A 66 11.16 6.84 -12.42
CA ILE A 66 10.45 5.89 -13.27
C ILE A 66 9.17 6.50 -13.83
N SER A 67 8.43 7.26 -13.01
CA SER A 67 7.16 7.86 -13.41
C SER A 67 7.34 8.87 -14.55
N VAL A 68 8.39 9.70 -14.51
CA VAL A 68 8.62 10.75 -15.51
C VAL A 68 9.62 10.38 -16.61
N CYS A 69 10.27 9.22 -16.55
CA CYS A 69 11.28 8.81 -17.53
C CYS A 69 10.71 8.82 -18.96
N GLY A 70 11.36 9.53 -19.88
CA GLY A 70 10.90 9.67 -21.27
C GLY A 70 9.71 10.62 -21.47
N TYR A 71 9.35 11.41 -20.45
CA TYR A 71 8.32 12.44 -20.50
C TYR A 71 8.93 13.85 -20.30
N PRO A 72 8.29 14.93 -20.80
CA PRO A 72 8.79 16.30 -20.64
C PRO A 72 9.09 16.69 -19.19
N ARG A 73 8.32 16.15 -18.23
CA ARG A 73 8.52 16.39 -16.79
C ARG A 73 9.88 15.92 -16.29
N GLN A 74 10.55 14.98 -16.96
CA GLN A 74 11.92 14.57 -16.65
C GLN A 74 12.90 15.75 -16.69
N HIS A 75 12.75 16.63 -17.69
CA HIS A 75 13.60 17.82 -17.83
C HIS A 75 13.35 18.83 -16.71
N VAL A 76 12.08 19.01 -16.32
CA VAL A 76 11.70 19.85 -15.17
C VAL A 76 12.31 19.30 -13.88
N ARG A 77 12.32 17.98 -13.70
CA ARG A 77 12.97 17.32 -12.55
C ARG A 77 14.49 17.24 -12.65
N LYS A 78 15.08 17.60 -13.80
CA LYS A 78 16.52 17.55 -14.10
C LYS A 78 17.15 16.17 -13.84
N TYR A 79 16.40 15.09 -14.08
CA TYR A 79 16.91 13.74 -13.91
C TYR A 79 17.80 13.33 -15.08
N LYS A 80 19.09 13.11 -14.78
CA LYS A 80 20.09 12.60 -15.73
C LYS A 80 19.93 11.10 -15.94
N GLY A 81 20.26 10.63 -17.14
CA GLY A 81 20.23 9.22 -17.54
C GLY A 81 19.51 9.01 -18.85
N VAL A 82 19.08 7.76 -19.09
CA VAL A 82 18.29 7.39 -20.26
C VAL A 82 16.98 8.18 -20.28
N SER A 83 16.58 8.70 -21.44
CA SER A 83 15.31 9.41 -21.65
C SER A 83 14.40 8.59 -22.57
N SER A 84 14.09 7.37 -22.13
CA SER A 84 13.19 6.44 -22.83
C SER A 84 12.03 6.10 -21.92
N ARG A 85 10.82 6.07 -22.48
CA ARG A 85 9.61 5.77 -21.72
C ARG A 85 9.65 4.33 -21.25
N ILE A 86 9.68 4.15 -19.94
CA ILE A 86 9.57 2.83 -19.31
C ILE A 86 8.07 2.50 -19.26
N PRO A 87 7.58 1.44 -19.93
CA PRO A 87 6.19 1.03 -19.76
C PRO A 87 6.04 0.51 -18.33
N VAL A 88 5.07 1.01 -17.58
CA VAL A 88 4.87 0.66 -16.16
C VAL A 88 3.43 0.24 -15.98
N SER A 89 3.16 -0.87 -15.30
CA SER A 89 1.79 -1.34 -15.08
C SER A 89 1.06 -0.54 -14.00
N SER A 90 -0.28 -0.49 -14.09
CA SER A 90 -1.16 0.15 -13.08
C SER A 90 -0.89 -0.39 -11.67
N GLY A 91 -0.92 -1.72 -11.50
CA GLY A 91 -0.70 -2.36 -10.20
C GLY A 91 0.67 -2.04 -9.59
N PHE A 92 1.71 -1.88 -10.41
CA PHE A 92 3.03 -1.47 -9.92
C PHE A 92 2.98 -0.05 -9.34
N MET A 93 2.29 0.89 -10.00
CA MET A 93 2.12 2.25 -9.48
C MET A 93 1.29 2.28 -8.18
N VAL A 94 0.27 1.43 -8.05
CA VAL A 94 -0.48 1.30 -6.79
C VAL A 94 0.44 0.83 -5.66
N GLN A 95 1.31 -0.15 -5.91
CA GLN A 95 2.30 -0.58 -4.92
C GLN A 95 3.35 0.51 -4.62
N MET A 96 3.75 1.34 -5.59
CA MET A 96 4.58 2.52 -5.31
C MET A 96 3.86 3.46 -4.34
N LEU A 97 2.58 3.76 -4.57
CA LEU A 97 1.80 4.68 -3.76
C LEU A 97 1.68 4.21 -2.30
N THR A 98 1.62 2.91 -2.03
CA THR A 98 1.69 2.37 -0.65
C THR A 98 2.99 2.78 0.06
N GLY A 99 4.13 2.61 -0.61
CA GLY A 99 5.43 3.00 -0.05
C GLY A 99 5.62 4.52 0.06
N ILE A 100 5.14 5.29 -0.93
CA ILE A 100 5.14 6.76 -0.89
C ILE A 100 4.26 7.27 0.26
N TYR A 101 3.09 6.68 0.46
CA TYR A 101 2.21 7.01 1.58
C TYR A 101 2.92 6.81 2.91
N PHE A 102 3.59 5.67 3.09
CA PHE A 102 4.39 5.43 4.28
C PHE A 102 5.51 6.47 4.45
N ALA A 103 6.21 6.84 3.38
CA ALA A 103 7.31 7.80 3.42
C ALA A 103 6.88 9.20 3.91
N PHE A 104 5.68 9.68 3.56
CA PHE A 104 5.13 10.96 4.07
C PHE A 104 5.12 11.03 5.60
N TYR A 105 4.75 9.93 6.24
CA TYR A 105 4.62 9.84 7.70
C TYR A 105 5.89 9.32 8.40
N ASN A 106 7.00 9.19 7.67
CA ASN A 106 8.26 8.69 8.20
C ASN A 106 9.44 9.64 7.91
N GLY A 107 9.16 10.94 7.77
CA GLY A 107 10.17 12.00 7.69
C GLY A 107 10.61 12.38 6.28
N GLU A 108 10.16 11.67 5.24
CA GLU A 108 10.58 11.90 3.85
C GLU A 108 9.56 12.70 3.04
N TRP A 109 9.02 13.76 3.65
CA TRP A 109 7.90 14.54 3.10
C TRP A 109 8.16 15.10 1.70
N ASP A 110 9.27 15.82 1.50
CA ASP A 110 9.54 16.51 0.23
C ASP A 110 9.78 15.52 -0.93
N LEU A 111 10.47 14.41 -0.65
CA LEU A 111 10.71 13.36 -1.63
C LEU A 111 9.43 12.60 -1.95
N ALA A 112 8.61 12.29 -0.94
CA ALA A 112 7.32 11.63 -1.12
C ALA A 112 6.33 12.52 -1.89
N GLN A 113 6.26 13.82 -1.57
CA GLN A 113 5.44 14.80 -2.28
C GLN A 113 5.83 14.87 -3.76
N LYS A 114 7.13 14.98 -4.03
CA LYS A 114 7.68 14.99 -5.37
C LYS A 114 7.29 13.72 -6.15
N ALA A 115 7.44 12.54 -5.52
CA ALA A 115 7.11 11.26 -6.13
C ALA A 115 5.60 11.12 -6.38
N LEU A 116 4.75 11.52 -5.43
CA LEU A 116 3.30 11.50 -5.56
C LEU A 116 2.83 12.35 -6.75
N ASP A 117 3.32 13.58 -6.85
CA ASP A 117 2.96 14.47 -7.96
C ASP A 117 3.38 13.88 -9.31
N ASP A 118 4.55 13.23 -9.37
CA ASP A 118 5.07 12.60 -10.58
C ASP A 118 4.27 11.35 -10.97
N ILE A 119 3.82 10.55 -10.00
CA ILE A 119 2.91 9.41 -10.21
C ILE A 119 1.56 9.90 -10.72
N ILE A 120 0.98 10.97 -10.15
CA ILE A 120 -0.30 11.56 -10.61
C ILE A 120 -0.18 11.96 -12.08
N TYR A 121 0.89 12.67 -12.44
CA TYR A 121 1.13 13.08 -13.83
C TYR A 121 1.26 11.88 -14.77
N ARG A 122 1.97 10.84 -14.35
CA ARG A 122 2.09 9.64 -15.17
C ARG A 122 0.76 8.91 -15.32
N ALA A 123 -0.01 8.76 -14.24
CA ALA A 123 -1.31 8.10 -14.26
C ALA A 123 -2.34 8.85 -15.12
N GLN A 124 -2.27 10.20 -15.16
CA GLN A 124 -3.08 11.02 -16.06
C GLN A 124 -2.73 10.79 -17.53
N LEU A 125 -1.45 10.70 -17.87
CA LEU A 125 -1.01 10.48 -19.25
C LEU A 125 -1.32 9.05 -19.75
N GLU A 126 -1.17 8.04 -18.89
CA GLU A 126 -1.46 6.63 -19.21
C GLU A 126 -2.93 6.26 -19.02
N LEU A 127 -3.75 7.20 -18.52
CA LEU A 127 -5.17 7.02 -18.21
C LEU A 127 -5.44 5.83 -17.26
N TYR A 128 -4.58 5.64 -16.26
CA TYR A 128 -4.76 4.59 -15.25
C TYR A 128 -5.66 5.06 -14.10
N PRO A 129 -6.85 4.48 -13.93
CA PRO A 129 -7.81 4.95 -12.93
C PRO A 129 -7.38 4.63 -11.51
N GLU A 130 -6.84 3.44 -11.24
CA GLU A 130 -6.52 2.99 -9.88
C GLU A 130 -5.40 3.82 -9.23
N PRO A 131 -4.24 4.05 -9.89
CA PRO A 131 -3.19 4.85 -9.30
C PRO A 131 -3.62 6.32 -9.17
N LEU A 132 -4.40 6.83 -10.12
CA LEU A 132 -4.92 8.19 -10.05
C LEU A 132 -5.89 8.38 -8.89
N LEU A 133 -6.80 7.41 -8.67
CA LEU A 133 -7.74 7.40 -7.55
C LEU A 133 -6.99 7.37 -6.20
N VAL A 134 -6.07 6.41 -6.03
CA VAL A 134 -5.31 6.25 -4.78
C VAL A 134 -4.43 7.48 -4.54
N ALA A 135 -3.75 8.00 -5.55
CA ALA A 135 -2.89 9.16 -5.40
C ALA A 135 -3.67 10.44 -5.04
N ASN A 136 -4.86 10.64 -5.63
CA ASN A 136 -5.73 11.75 -5.27
C ASN A 136 -6.31 11.59 -3.86
N ALA A 137 -6.65 10.37 -3.45
CA ALA A 137 -7.07 10.08 -2.08
C ALA A 137 -5.95 10.42 -1.08
N ILE A 138 -4.71 10.00 -1.36
CA ILE A 138 -3.54 10.38 -0.55
C ILE A 138 -3.39 11.90 -0.50
N LYS A 139 -3.41 12.57 -1.66
CA LYS A 139 -3.25 14.03 -1.73
C LYS A 139 -4.31 14.78 -0.91
N ALA A 140 -5.55 14.30 -0.90
CA ALA A 140 -6.64 14.87 -0.12
C ALA A 140 -6.54 14.57 1.39
N SER A 141 -5.89 13.47 1.79
CA SER A 141 -5.74 13.10 3.20
C SER A 141 -4.52 13.73 3.89
N LEU A 142 -3.57 14.29 3.12
CA LEU A 142 -2.35 14.86 3.69
C LEU A 142 -2.62 16.16 4.47
N PRO A 143 -1.94 16.37 5.61
CA PRO A 143 -1.99 17.64 6.31
C PRO A 143 -1.32 18.76 5.50
N HIS A 144 -1.55 20.03 5.86
CA HIS A 144 -1.06 21.21 5.14
C HIS A 144 0.48 21.41 5.20
N GLY A 145 1.22 20.42 5.69
CA GLY A 145 2.68 20.45 5.80
C GLY A 145 3.23 19.22 6.52
N PRO A 146 4.56 19.05 6.55
CA PRO A 146 5.20 17.91 7.21
C PRO A 146 4.79 17.84 8.68
N MET A 147 4.42 16.64 9.12
CA MET A 147 4.20 16.40 10.55
C MET A 147 5.53 16.62 11.27
N LYS A 148 5.57 17.56 12.22
CA LYS A 148 6.74 17.77 13.06
C LYS A 148 6.98 16.48 13.83
N SER A 149 8.10 15.80 13.58
CA SER A 149 8.54 14.67 14.38
C SER A 149 8.61 15.14 15.83
N SER A 150 7.80 14.57 16.72
CA SER A 150 8.06 14.70 18.15
C SER A 150 9.50 14.24 18.38
N LYS A 151 10.23 14.89 19.28
CA LYS A 151 11.67 14.68 19.51
C LYS A 151 12.04 13.29 20.06
N GLU A 152 11.14 12.31 19.99
CA GLU A 152 11.35 10.91 20.32
C GLU A 152 11.01 10.09 19.07
N GLY A 153 11.96 9.23 18.68
CA GLY A 153 12.04 8.56 17.38
C GLY A 153 10.95 7.53 17.08
N THR A 154 9.69 7.94 17.13
CA THR A 154 8.54 7.10 16.90
C THR A 154 7.99 7.40 15.51
N ARG A 155 8.30 6.50 14.57
CA ARG A 155 7.68 6.44 13.23
C ARG A 155 6.17 6.65 13.36
N CYS A 156 5.58 7.57 12.59
CA CYS A 156 4.19 7.97 12.83
C CYS A 156 3.19 6.87 12.44
N ILE A 157 3.59 5.96 11.55
CA ILE A 157 2.86 4.72 11.27
C ILE A 157 3.62 3.57 11.92
N GLN A 158 3.20 3.20 13.14
CA GLN A 158 3.63 1.95 13.77
C GLN A 158 2.58 0.88 13.49
N VAL A 159 2.98 -0.16 12.78
CA VAL A 159 2.17 -1.39 12.70
C VAL A 159 2.66 -2.30 13.80
N GLU A 160 1.94 -2.33 14.93
CA GLU A 160 2.13 -3.38 15.93
C GLU A 160 1.65 -4.70 15.33
N ILE A 161 2.59 -5.53 14.87
CA ILE A 161 2.26 -6.90 14.49
C ILE A 161 2.11 -7.67 15.80
N THR A 162 0.86 -7.95 16.21
CA THR A 162 0.63 -8.92 17.29
C THR A 162 1.29 -10.23 16.85
N PRO A 163 2.30 -10.75 17.58
CA PRO A 163 3.00 -11.94 17.14
C PRO A 163 2.00 -13.09 17.02
N THR A 164 1.91 -13.71 15.85
CA THR A 164 1.13 -14.92 15.58
C THR A 164 1.80 -16.16 16.21
N SER A 165 2.31 -16.04 17.43
CA SER A 165 2.44 -17.20 18.29
C SER A 165 1.03 -17.66 18.63
N SER A 166 0.77 -18.96 18.57
CA SER A 166 -0.52 -19.56 18.90
C SER A 166 -0.81 -19.46 20.40
N ARG A 167 -1.00 -18.25 20.92
CA ARG A 167 -1.70 -18.04 22.17
C ARG A 167 -3.17 -17.93 21.80
N ILE A 168 -3.84 -19.08 21.81
CA ILE A 168 -5.29 -19.14 21.94
C ILE A 168 -5.63 -18.27 23.15
N SER A 169 -6.05 -17.02 22.91
CA SER A 169 -6.69 -16.20 23.92
C SER A 169 -8.00 -16.89 24.23
N ARG A 170 -7.98 -17.78 25.22
CA ARG A 170 -9.20 -18.10 25.95
C ARG A 170 -9.65 -16.78 26.57
N ASN A 171 -10.77 -16.27 26.05
CA ASN A 171 -11.60 -15.19 26.60
C ASN A 171 -11.54 -13.85 25.85
N ALA A 172 -11.96 -13.84 24.58
CA ALA A 172 -12.81 -12.74 24.12
C ALA A 172 -14.26 -13.27 24.07
N VAL A 173 -14.95 -13.19 25.22
CA VAL A 173 -16.38 -13.49 25.28
C VAL A 173 -17.12 -12.30 24.69
N THR A 174 -17.45 -12.37 23.41
CA THR A 174 -18.34 -11.41 22.76
C THR A 174 -19.80 -11.82 22.98
N SER A 175 -20.73 -10.88 22.88
CA SER A 175 -22.18 -11.16 22.91
C SER A 175 -22.60 -12.24 21.90
N MET A 176 -21.85 -12.37 20.80
CA MET A 176 -22.00 -13.41 19.79
C MET A 176 -21.59 -14.81 20.30
N SER A 177 -20.50 -14.91 21.06
CA SER A 177 -20.05 -16.17 21.72
C SER A 177 -21.08 -16.68 22.74
N ILE A 178 -21.68 -15.78 23.54
CA ILE A 178 -22.74 -16.12 24.50
C ILE A 178 -23.98 -16.68 23.80
N ARG A 179 -24.39 -16.07 22.67
CA ARG A 179 -25.56 -16.53 21.92
C ARG A 179 -25.35 -17.90 21.29
N GLY A 180 -24.15 -18.22 20.80
CA GLY A 180 -23.83 -19.54 20.23
C GLY A 180 -23.92 -20.70 21.25
N HIS A 181 -23.56 -20.44 22.51
CA HIS A 181 -23.60 -21.48 23.56
C HIS A 181 -25.00 -21.70 24.17
N ARG A 182 -25.93 -20.76 24.03
CA ARG A 182 -27.29 -20.86 24.62
C ARG A 182 -28.17 -21.91 23.95
N TRP A 183 -27.89 -22.29 22.70
CA TRP A 183 -28.69 -23.24 21.93
C TRP A 183 -28.39 -24.72 22.22
N LYS A 184 -27.32 -25.03 22.97
CA LYS A 184 -26.94 -26.43 23.27
C LYS A 184 -27.57 -27.04 24.52
N ARG A 185 -28.50 -26.36 25.21
CA ARG A 185 -29.13 -26.86 26.46
C ARG A 185 -30.60 -27.26 26.36
N HIS A 186 -31.12 -27.54 25.18
CA HIS A 186 -32.42 -28.20 25.04
C HIS A 186 -32.31 -29.37 24.07
N GLY A 187 -32.02 -30.55 24.59
CA GLY A 187 -31.93 -31.76 23.78
C GLY A 187 -31.28 -32.93 24.49
N LYS A 188 -31.90 -33.41 25.58
CA LYS A 188 -32.00 -34.83 25.92
C LYS A 188 -33.06 -34.98 27.03
N LYS A 189 -34.14 -35.66 26.67
CA LYS A 189 -35.02 -36.36 27.61
C LYS A 189 -34.22 -37.44 28.33
#